data_AF-A0AAF0ELR7-F1
#
_entry.id   AF-A0AAF0ELR7-F1
#
_cell.length_a   1.000
_cell.length_b   1.000
_cell.length_c   1.000
_cell.angle_alpha   90.00
_cell.angle_beta   90.00
_cell.angle_gamma   90.00
#
_symmetry.space_group_name_H-M   'P 1'
#
loop_
_entity.id
_entity.type
_entity.pdbx_description
1 polymer ?
#
loop_
_entity_poly.entity_id
_entity_poly.type
_entity_poly.pdbx_seq_one_letter_code
_entity_poly.pdbx_strand_id
1 'polypeptide(L)'
;MSASIQYKFPPEAYQVLLLLSLFLYVDQAAPNTLGARIRQAVGGPSVIDKIRRIAIGIHILEAMVMLLVNIRRGASLRVTCKWVLTTLVFGGPTWGTFSQINQGVF
;
A
#
# COMPACT_ATOMS: atom_id res chain seq x y z
N MET A 1 -0.93 -27.81 -15.14
CA MET A 1 -0.83 -27.49 -13.70
C MET A 1 -0.57 -26.00 -13.59
N SER A 2 -1.46 -25.21 -12.99
CA SER A 2 -1.12 -23.80 -12.71
C SER A 2 0.00 -23.78 -11.68
N ALA A 3 1.06 -23.00 -11.90
CA ALA A 3 2.09 -22.82 -10.89
C ALA A 3 1.45 -22.33 -9.59
N SER A 4 1.82 -22.91 -8.45
CA SER A 4 1.27 -22.46 -7.17
C SER A 4 1.74 -21.03 -6.88
N ILE A 5 0.83 -20.18 -6.42
CA ILE A 5 1.14 -18.79 -6.09
C ILE A 5 2.30 -18.75 -5.08
N GLN A 6 3.36 -18.07 -5.47
CA GLN A 6 4.53 -17.84 -4.65
C GLN A 6 4.42 -16.51 -3.92
N TYR A 7 5.13 -16.39 -2.81
CA TYR A 7 5.26 -15.14 -2.07
C TYR A 7 6.69 -14.62 -2.15
N LYS A 8 6.82 -13.33 -2.43
CA LYS A 8 8.06 -12.56 -2.30
C LYS A 8 7.72 -11.19 -1.71
N PHE A 9 8.49 -10.75 -0.74
CA PHE A 9 8.32 -9.40 -0.20
C PHE A 9 8.74 -8.36 -1.26
N PRO A 10 7.97 -7.28 -1.48
CA PRO A 10 8.26 -6.31 -2.52
C PRO A 10 9.55 -5.53 -2.21
N PRO A 11 10.57 -5.56 -3.10
CA PRO A 11 11.81 -4.83 -2.87
C PRO A 11 11.57 -3.31 -2.85
N GLU A 12 10.54 -2.80 -3.51
CA GLU A 12 10.17 -1.38 -3.54
C GLU A 12 9.33 -0.92 -2.34
N ALA A 13 9.08 -1.79 -1.34
CA ALA A 13 8.30 -1.44 -0.14
C ALA A 13 8.84 -0.18 0.59
N TYR A 14 10.15 0.06 0.51
CA TYR A 14 10.79 1.23 1.12
C TYR A 14 10.24 2.55 0.56
N GLN A 15 9.75 2.58 -0.68
CA GLN A 15 9.19 3.78 -1.28
C GLN A 15 7.91 4.22 -0.54
N VAL A 16 7.07 3.26 -0.14
CA VAL A 16 5.86 3.54 0.63
C VAL A 16 6.23 3.96 2.05
N LEU A 17 7.24 3.35 2.65
CA LEU A 17 7.74 3.78 3.97
C LEU A 17 8.26 5.23 3.93
N LEU A 18 8.98 5.60 2.87
CA LEU A 18 9.45 6.97 2.66
C LEU A 18 8.29 7.95 2.50
N LEU A 19 7.30 7.60 1.67
CA LEU A 19 6.09 8.42 1.47
C LEU A 19 5.29 8.59 2.76
N LEU A 20 5.12 7.51 3.53
CA LEU A 20 4.44 7.56 4.83
C LEU A 20 5.19 8.46 5.81
N SER A 21 6.52 8.35 5.85
CA SER A 21 7.37 9.17 6.72
C SER A 21 7.26 10.66 6.36
N LEU A 22 7.29 10.99 5.07
CA LEU A 22 7.10 12.36 4.60
C LEU A 22 5.69 12.89 4.91
N PHE A 23 4.67 12.06 4.69
CA PHE A 23 3.30 12.41 5.01
C PHE A 23 3.13 12.71 6.50
N LEU A 24 3.64 11.84 7.37
CA LEU A 24 3.61 12.03 8.82
C LEU A 24 4.39 13.28 9.26
N TYR A 25 5.55 13.53 8.65
CA TYR A 25 6.31 14.75 8.89
C TYR A 25 5.50 16.02 8.60
N VAL A 26 4.76 16.05 7.49
CA VAL A 26 3.91 17.19 7.11
C VAL A 26 2.67 17.30 7.99
N ASP A 27 2.01 16.18 8.26
CA ASP A 27 0.78 16.10 9.04
C ASP A 27 0.98 16.54 10.49
N GLN A 28 2.05 16.06 11.12
CA GLN A 28 2.37 16.28 12.53
C GLN A 28 3.31 17.48 12.76
N ALA A 29 3.58 18.27 11.73
CA ALA A 29 4.51 19.38 11.81
C ALA A 29 4.06 20.44 12.83
N ALA A 30 4.98 20.83 13.71
CA ALA A 30 4.76 21.94 14.65
C ALA A 30 4.57 23.27 13.90
N PRO A 31 3.86 24.26 14.49
CA PRO A 31 3.71 25.59 13.89
C PRO A 31 5.07 26.22 13.53
N ASN A 32 5.09 27.04 12.47
CA ASN A 32 6.28 27.74 11.97
C ASN A 32 7.43 26.86 11.43
N THR A 33 7.24 25.55 11.32
CA THR A 33 8.20 24.63 10.68
C THR A 33 7.99 24.53 9.16
N LEU A 34 8.99 23.97 8.44
CA LEU A 34 8.86 23.68 7.01
C LEU A 34 7.67 22.75 6.72
N GLY A 35 7.50 21.67 7.50
CA GLY A 35 6.36 20.76 7.36
C GLY A 35 5.01 21.47 7.49
N ALA A 36 4.88 22.43 8.41
CA ALA A 36 3.64 23.20 8.57
C ALA A 36 3.38 24.13 7.38
N ARG A 37 4.44 24.72 6.80
CA ARG A 37 4.32 25.52 5.56
C ARG A 37 3.86 24.65 4.39
N ILE A 38 4.44 23.46 4.24
CA ILE A 38 4.03 22.49 3.21
C ILE A 38 2.57 22.10 3.42
N ARG A 39 2.17 21.77 4.67
CA ARG A 39 0.78 21.43 5.00
C ARG A 39 -0.19 22.52 4.56
N GLN A 40 0.13 23.79 4.82
CA GLN A 40 -0.73 24.89 4.39
C GLN A 40 -0.72 25.08 2.87
N ALA A 41 0.43 24.92 2.21
CA ALA A 41 0.53 25.01 0.76
C ALA A 41 -0.29 23.94 0.03
N VAL A 42 -0.46 22.75 0.61
CA VAL A 42 -1.30 21.68 0.04
C VAL A 42 -2.78 21.77 0.44
N GLY A 43 -3.21 22.86 1.09
CA GLY A 43 -4.62 23.11 1.44
C GLY A 43 -4.98 22.88 2.91
N GLY A 44 -3.99 22.68 3.77
CA GLY A 44 -4.16 22.64 5.23
C GLY A 44 -4.61 21.28 5.77
N PRO A 45 -4.93 21.21 7.08
CA PRO A 45 -5.22 19.95 7.77
C PRO A 45 -6.41 19.17 7.19
N SER A 46 -7.44 19.84 6.67
CA SER A 46 -8.61 19.17 6.11
C SER A 46 -8.28 18.38 4.84
N VAL A 47 -7.40 18.92 3.97
CA VAL A 47 -6.94 18.23 2.77
C VAL A 47 -6.03 17.06 3.13
N ILE A 48 -5.13 17.23 4.10
CA ILE A 48 -4.30 16.13 4.62
C ILE A 48 -5.16 14.99 5.16
N ASP A 49 -6.20 15.28 5.95
CA ASP A 49 -7.10 14.22 6.46
C ASP A 49 -7.85 13.51 5.33
N LYS A 50 -8.30 14.26 4.31
CA LYS A 50 -8.93 13.68 3.12
C LYS A 50 -7.98 12.75 2.37
N ILE A 51 -6.73 13.16 2.15
CA ILE A 51 -5.70 12.32 1.51
C ILE A 51 -5.48 11.03 2.32
N ARG A 52 -5.35 11.14 3.65
CA ARG A 52 -5.18 9.98 4.54
C ARG A 52 -6.32 8.98 4.40
N ARG A 53 -7.58 9.45 4.46
CA ARG A 53 -8.77 8.59 4.36
C ARG A 53 -8.86 7.90 3.00
N ILE A 54 -8.57 8.63 1.92
CA ILE A 54 -8.57 8.07 0.56
C ILE A 54 -7.47 7.00 0.44
N ALA A 55 -6.25 7.28 0.91
CA ALA A 55 -5.15 6.33 0.86
C ALA A 55 -5.47 5.04 1.62
N ILE A 56 -6.00 5.14 2.84
CA ILE A 56 -6.44 3.98 3.63
C ILE A 56 -7.53 3.20 2.87
N GLY A 57 -8.52 3.89 2.30
CA GLY A 57 -9.59 3.26 1.53
C GLY A 57 -9.07 2.49 0.30
N ILE A 58 -8.12 3.08 -0.44
CA ILE A 58 -7.47 2.42 -1.58
C ILE A 58 -6.73 1.17 -1.14
N HIS A 59 -5.93 1.24 -0.07
CA HIS A 59 -5.18 0.07 0.42
C HIS A 59 -6.08 -1.07 0.90
N ILE A 60 -7.21 -0.76 1.54
CA ILE A 60 -8.22 -1.75 1.92
C ILE A 60 -8.80 -2.41 0.65
N LEU A 61 -9.19 -1.60 -0.35
CA LEU A 61 -9.73 -2.11 -1.60
C LEU A 61 -8.71 -3.01 -2.34
N GLU A 62 -7.46 -2.58 -2.43
CA GLU A 62 -6.37 -3.37 -3.02
C GLU A 62 -6.17 -4.71 -2.29
N ALA A 63 -6.18 -4.71 -0.96
CA ALA A 63 -6.04 -5.91 -0.16
C ALA A 63 -7.22 -6.88 -0.36
N MET A 64 -8.45 -6.36 -0.51
CA MET A 64 -9.63 -7.16 -0.85
C MET A 64 -9.52 -7.79 -2.24
N VAL A 65 -9.05 -7.03 -3.24
CA VAL A 65 -8.83 -7.56 -4.59
C VAL A 65 -7.73 -8.64 -4.57
N MET A 66 -6.64 -8.43 -3.83
CA MET A 66 -5.58 -9.42 -3.65
C MET A 66 -6.10 -10.72 -3.01
N LEU A 67 -6.96 -10.60 -2.00
CA LEU A 67 -7.63 -11.75 -1.37
C LEU A 67 -8.44 -12.54 -2.41
N LEU A 68 -9.28 -11.86 -3.20
CA LEU A 68 -10.10 -12.50 -4.22
C LEU A 68 -9.25 -13.20 -5.29
N VAL A 69 -8.16 -12.57 -5.73
CA VAL A 69 -7.20 -13.17 -6.69
C VAL A 69 -6.56 -14.44 -6.12
N ASN A 70 -6.09 -14.39 -4.87
CA ASN A 70 -5.47 -15.55 -4.22
C ASN A 70 -6.47 -16.71 -4.04
N ILE A 71 -7.72 -16.44 -3.65
CA ILE A 71 -8.77 -17.46 -3.54
C ILE A 71 -9.07 -18.07 -4.93
N ARG A 72 -9.29 -17.23 -5.94
CA ARG A 72 -9.60 -17.69 -7.32
C ARG A 72 -8.49 -18.55 -7.91
N ARG A 73 -7.23 -18.25 -7.59
CA ARG A 73 -6.05 -18.97 -8.09
C ARG A 73 -5.61 -20.12 -7.17
N GLY A 74 -6.41 -20.46 -6.15
CA GLY A 74 -6.15 -21.61 -5.28
C GLY A 74 -4.88 -21.48 -4.44
N ALA A 75 -4.50 -20.25 -4.04
CA ALA A 75 -3.35 -20.04 -3.18
C ALA A 75 -3.58 -20.65 -1.77
N SER A 76 -2.51 -21.11 -1.13
CA SER A 76 -2.61 -21.56 0.27
C SER A 76 -2.99 -20.39 1.20
N LEU A 77 -3.64 -20.71 2.33
CA LEU A 77 -4.02 -19.69 3.33
C LEU A 77 -2.81 -18.86 3.80
N ARG A 78 -1.68 -19.50 4.06
CA ARG A 78 -0.45 -18.82 4.50
C ARG A 78 0.06 -17.82 3.46
N VAL A 79 0.07 -18.19 2.18
CA VAL A 79 0.49 -17.30 1.09
C VAL A 79 -0.51 -16.16 0.90
N THR A 80 -1.80 -16.48 0.96
CA THR A 80 -2.89 -15.49 0.89
C THR A 80 -2.75 -14.43 1.98
N CYS A 81 -2.58 -14.85 3.24
CA CYS A 81 -2.40 -13.92 4.36
C CYS A 81 -1.18 -13.01 4.16
N LYS A 82 -0.04 -13.57 3.72
CA LYS A 82 1.15 -12.77 3.43
C LYS A 82 0.88 -11.72 2.35
N TRP A 83 0.27 -12.11 1.23
CA TRP A 83 -0.03 -11.18 0.16
C TRP A 83 -1.02 -10.09 0.56
N VAL A 84 -2.10 -10.45 1.26
CA VAL A 84 -3.13 -9.52 1.70
C VAL A 84 -2.57 -8.50 2.70
N LEU A 85 -1.81 -8.95 3.70
CA LEU A 85 -1.20 -8.05 4.70
C LEU A 85 -0.16 -7.13 4.06
N THR A 86 0.70 -7.66 3.19
CA THR A 86 1.69 -6.86 2.46
C THR A 86 1.00 -5.84 1.54
N THR A 87 -0.10 -6.22 0.87
CA THR A 87 -0.88 -5.29 0.02
C THR A 87 -1.54 -4.20 0.85
N LEU A 88 -2.09 -4.53 2.02
CA LEU A 88 -2.72 -3.56 2.90
C LEU A 88 -1.73 -2.46 3.35
N VAL A 89 -0.46 -2.81 3.55
CA VAL A 89 0.56 -1.85 3.99
C VAL A 89 1.23 -1.14 2.81
N PHE A 90 1.58 -1.88 1.75
CA PHE A 90 2.46 -1.39 0.69
C PHE A 90 1.78 -1.21 -0.67
N GLY A 91 0.49 -1.54 -0.82
CA GLY A 91 -0.30 -1.27 -2.02
C GLY A 91 0.38 -1.69 -3.33
N GLY A 92 0.46 -0.75 -4.28
CA GLY A 92 1.01 -0.90 -5.62
C GLY A 92 2.31 -1.72 -5.77
N PRO A 93 3.40 -1.43 -5.02
CA PRO A 93 4.60 -2.28 -4.99
C PRO A 93 4.34 -3.77 -4.82
N THR A 94 3.35 -4.13 -3.99
CA THR A 94 2.96 -5.51 -3.77
C THR A 94 2.36 -6.13 -5.03
N TRP A 95 1.51 -5.40 -5.74
CA TRP A 95 0.93 -5.83 -7.01
C TRP A 95 1.97 -6.01 -8.12
N GLY A 96 2.96 -5.11 -8.19
CA GLY A 96 4.07 -5.24 -9.14
C GLY A 96 4.85 -6.54 -8.91
N THR A 97 5.23 -6.79 -7.65
CA THR A 97 5.96 -8.02 -7.27
C THR A 97 5.09 -9.27 -7.47
N PHE A 98 3.80 -9.22 -7.10
CA PHE A 98 2.87 -10.32 -7.30
C PHE A 98 2.78 -10.69 -8.78
N SER A 99 2.51 -9.71 -9.64
CA SER A 99 2.37 -9.91 -11.09
C SER A 99 3.64 -10.48 -11.70
N GLN A 100 4.80 -9.94 -11.32
CA GLN A 100 6.09 -10.38 -11.85
C GLN A 100 6.40 -11.85 -11.54
N ILE A 101 6.16 -12.30 -10.30
CA ILE A 101 6.54 -13.67 -9.89
C ILE A 101 5.43 -14.70 -10.14
N ASN A 102 4.18 -14.26 -10.26
CA ASN A 102 3.01 -15.13 -10.45
C ASN A 102 2.42 -15.02 -11.87
N GLN A 103 3.19 -14.53 -12.85
CA GLN A 103 2.82 -14.49 -14.27
C GLN A 103 1.54 -13.69 -14.56
N GLY A 104 1.40 -12.53 -13.92
CA GLY A 104 0.23 -11.67 -14.05
C GLY A 104 -0.68 -11.70 -12.84
N VAL A 105 -1.69 -10.82 -12.89
CA VAL A 105 -2.71 -10.68 -11.84
C VAL A 105 -3.80 -11.75 -11.98
N PHE A 106 -4.29 -11.96 -13.21
CA PHE A 106 -5.37 -12.88 -13.54
C PHE A 106 -4.85 -14.21 -14.08
#